data_AF-A0A6I6GYV5-F1
#
_entry.id   AF-A0A6I6GYV5-F1
#
_cell.length_a   1.000
_cell.length_b   1.000
_cell.length_c   1.000
_cell.angle_alpha   90.00
_cell.angle_beta   90.00
_cell.angle_gamma   90.00
#
_symmetry.space_group_name_H-M   'P 1'
#
loop_
_entity.id
_entity.type
_entity.pdbx_description
1 polymer ?
#
loop_
_entity_poly.entity_id
_entity_poly.type
_entity_poly.pdbx_seq_one_letter_code
_entity_poly.pdbx_strand_id
1 'polypeptide(L)'
;MEWYESLFLQACGHVLTQSRVANLRRVDGVLNLDIESTRDLVASYQRGVALVFSVSEMKQKLAEGAESALLLLVHEHQFSSALQQLTREQDVVLSATLRTDGRSSDFSNYHVDVALIRKTSAGAMGIAH
;
A
#
# COMPACT_ATOMS: atom_id res chain seq x y z
N MET A 1 5.52 -13.88 -14.78
CA MET A 1 4.96 -12.92 -13.80
C MET A 1 5.92 -12.94 -12.64
N GLU A 2 6.52 -11.79 -12.35
CA GLU A 2 7.46 -11.67 -11.25
C GLU A 2 6.72 -11.71 -9.89
N TRP A 3 7.40 -12.13 -8.84
CA TRP A 3 6.78 -12.31 -7.51
C TRP A 3 6.15 -11.01 -6.97
N TYR A 4 6.77 -9.86 -7.28
CA TYR A 4 6.33 -8.56 -6.80
C TYR A 4 5.04 -8.09 -7.49
N GLU A 5 4.83 -8.45 -8.76
CA GLU A 5 3.59 -8.17 -9.48
C GLU A 5 2.43 -8.98 -8.90
N SER A 6 2.69 -10.25 -8.59
CA SER A 6 1.68 -11.13 -7.99
C SER A 6 1.28 -10.64 -6.58
N LEU A 7 2.25 -10.29 -5.74
CA LEU A 7 2.00 -9.72 -4.42
C LEU A 7 1.18 -8.42 -4.53
N PHE A 8 1.58 -7.53 -5.43
CA PHE A 8 0.89 -6.25 -5.62
C PHE A 8 -0.57 -6.45 -6.07
N LEU A 9 -0.82 -7.32 -7.05
CA LEU A 9 -2.18 -7.60 -7.52
C LEU A 9 -3.04 -8.27 -6.44
N GLN A 10 -2.46 -9.20 -5.66
CA GLN A 10 -3.17 -9.82 -4.55
C GLN A 10 -3.46 -8.82 -3.42
N ALA A 11 -2.53 -7.92 -3.11
CA ALA A 11 -2.76 -6.84 -2.16
C ALA A 11 -3.89 -5.92 -2.61
N CYS A 12 -3.92 -5.54 -3.88
CA CYS A 12 -5.02 -4.76 -4.45
C CYS A 12 -6.37 -5.49 -4.34
N GLY A 13 -6.42 -6.77 -4.69
CA GLY A 13 -7.63 -7.59 -4.57
C GLY A 13 -8.10 -7.75 -3.12
N HIS A 14 -7.16 -7.93 -2.18
CA HIS A 14 -7.43 -8.00 -0.75
C HIS A 14 -8.01 -6.69 -0.23
N VAL A 15 -7.40 -5.55 -0.55
CA VAL A 15 -7.90 -4.22 -0.18
C VAL A 15 -9.32 -4.01 -0.70
N LEU A 16 -9.60 -4.27 -1.98
CA LEU A 16 -10.94 -4.14 -2.54
C LEU A 16 -11.97 -5.02 -1.80
N THR A 17 -11.56 -6.22 -1.42
CA THR A 17 -12.41 -7.14 -0.66
C THR A 17 -12.69 -6.61 0.74
N GLN A 18 -11.67 -6.18 1.48
CA GLN A 18 -11.84 -5.63 2.83
C GLN A 18 -12.67 -4.35 2.83
N SER A 19 -12.41 -3.42 1.90
CA SER A 19 -13.19 -2.20 1.77
C SER A 19 -14.66 -2.49 1.45
N ARG A 20 -14.94 -3.49 0.58
CA ARG A 20 -16.31 -3.93 0.31
C ARG A 20 -16.98 -4.54 1.55
N VAL A 21 -16.27 -5.35 2.32
CA VAL A 21 -16.80 -5.96 3.55
C VAL A 21 -17.09 -4.88 4.61
N ALA A 22 -16.21 -3.91 4.79
CA ALA A 22 -16.41 -2.79 5.70
C ALA A 22 -17.65 -1.97 5.33
N ASN A 23 -17.80 -1.63 4.03
CA ASN A 23 -18.99 -0.94 3.52
C ASN A 23 -20.28 -1.74 3.76
N LEU A 24 -20.28 -3.05 3.49
CA LEU A 24 -21.45 -3.90 3.72
C LEU A 24 -21.84 -4.00 5.21
N ARG A 25 -20.85 -3.99 6.09
CA ARG A 25 -21.05 -4.07 7.55
C ARG A 25 -21.40 -2.72 8.18
N ARG A 26 -21.40 -1.63 7.40
CA ARG A 26 -21.60 -0.26 7.90
C ARG A 26 -20.66 0.04 9.06
N VAL A 27 -19.40 -0.36 8.91
CA VAL A 27 -18.39 -0.06 9.94
C VAL A 27 -18.17 1.44 9.92
N ASP A 28 -18.56 2.12 11.00
CA ASP A 28 -18.24 3.53 11.19
C ASP A 28 -16.74 3.68 11.51
N GLY A 29 -16.08 4.62 10.84
CA GLY A 29 -14.67 4.96 11.05
C GLY A 29 -13.69 4.52 9.95
N VAL A 30 -12.39 4.64 10.25
CA VAL A 30 -11.29 4.36 9.31
C VAL A 30 -11.25 2.86 8.99
N LEU A 31 -11.14 2.52 7.70
CA LEU A 31 -10.90 1.14 7.27
C LEU A 31 -9.58 0.64 7.87
N ASN A 32 -9.67 -0.35 8.77
CA ASN A 32 -8.49 -0.99 9.32
C ASN A 32 -7.99 -2.11 8.41
N LEU A 33 -6.80 -1.93 7.83
CA LEU A 33 -6.11 -2.94 7.02
C LEU A 33 -4.98 -3.65 7.80
N ASP A 34 -4.63 -3.19 9.00
CA ASP A 34 -3.68 -3.88 9.88
C ASP A 34 -4.41 -5.02 10.62
N ILE A 35 -4.69 -6.07 9.86
CA ILE A 35 -5.38 -7.28 10.29
C ILE A 35 -4.54 -8.51 9.90
N GLU A 36 -4.77 -9.62 10.60
CA GLU A 36 -4.03 -10.88 10.42
C GLU A 36 -3.98 -11.32 8.96
N SER A 37 -5.11 -11.31 8.25
CA SER A 37 -5.15 -11.70 6.83
C SER A 37 -4.28 -10.84 5.91
N THR A 38 -4.06 -9.56 6.23
CA THR A 38 -3.16 -8.69 5.44
C THR A 38 -1.70 -9.06 5.71
N ARG A 39 -1.37 -9.38 6.98
CA ARG A 39 -0.04 -9.82 7.39
C ARG A 39 0.31 -11.17 6.78
N ASP A 40 -0.63 -12.12 6.78
CA ASP A 40 -0.48 -13.45 6.19
C ASP A 40 -0.23 -13.38 4.68
N LEU A 41 -0.95 -12.49 3.99
CA LEU A 41 -0.75 -12.26 2.56
C LEU A 41 0.71 -11.92 2.25
N VAL A 42 1.30 -10.96 2.99
CA VAL A 42 2.70 -10.55 2.77
C VAL A 42 3.68 -11.62 3.25
N ALA A 43 3.42 -12.26 4.40
CA ALA A 43 4.26 -13.30 4.96
C ALA A 43 4.40 -14.51 4.01
N SER A 44 3.36 -14.83 3.25
CA SER A 44 3.36 -15.95 2.29
C SER A 44 4.42 -15.83 1.19
N TYR A 45 4.89 -14.62 0.87
CA TYR A 45 5.89 -14.41 -0.17
C TYR A 45 7.33 -14.67 0.29
N GLN A 46 7.60 -14.78 1.61
CA GLN A 46 8.92 -15.11 2.19
C GLN A 46 10.13 -14.33 1.60
N ARG A 47 9.92 -13.13 1.05
CA ARG A 47 10.97 -12.32 0.38
C ARG A 47 11.44 -11.11 1.19
N GLY A 48 11.20 -11.09 2.51
CA GLY A 48 11.63 -9.96 3.36
C GLY A 48 10.91 -8.64 3.02
N VAL A 49 9.67 -8.72 2.53
CA VAL A 49 8.83 -7.55 2.28
C VAL A 49 8.23 -7.10 3.61
N ALA A 50 8.49 -5.85 4.00
CA ALA A 50 7.83 -5.24 5.14
C ALA A 50 6.41 -4.80 4.76
N LEU A 51 5.39 -5.22 5.51
CA LEU A 51 4.06 -4.62 5.42
C LEU A 51 4.02 -3.39 6.33
N VAL A 52 3.58 -2.25 5.79
CA VAL A 52 3.58 -0.97 6.50
C VAL A 52 2.34 -0.16 6.17
N PHE A 53 1.88 0.64 7.14
CA PHE A 53 0.62 1.40 7.05
C PHE A 53 0.83 2.91 7.14
N SER A 54 2.08 3.36 7.18
CA SER A 54 2.45 4.77 7.13
C SER A 54 3.78 5.00 6.41
N VAL A 55 3.99 6.21 5.90
CA VAL A 55 5.25 6.62 5.25
C VAL A 55 6.42 6.59 6.24
N SER A 56 6.19 6.98 7.49
CA SER A 56 7.22 6.97 8.53
C SER A 56 7.68 5.55 8.84
N GLU A 57 6.74 4.62 8.99
CA GLU A 57 7.03 3.20 9.21
C GLU A 57 7.74 2.58 8.00
N MET A 58 7.33 2.92 6.78
CA MET A 58 8.02 2.51 5.56
C MET A 58 9.49 2.95 5.57
N LYS A 59 9.76 4.23 5.83
CA LYS A 59 11.13 4.76 5.91
C LYS A 59 11.94 4.06 6.99
N GLN A 60 11.34 3.81 8.16
CA GLN A 60 11.97 3.06 9.24
C GLN A 60 12.33 1.62 8.82
N LYS A 61 11.40 0.88 8.21
CA LYS A 61 11.64 -0.51 7.82
C LYS A 61 12.72 -0.66 6.74
N LEU A 62 12.74 0.24 5.76
CA LEU A 62 13.82 0.26 4.76
C LEU A 62 15.19 0.57 5.39
N ALA A 63 15.23 1.48 6.37
CA ALA A 63 16.43 1.79 7.14
C ALA A 63 16.90 0.61 8.03
N GLU A 64 15.96 -0.15 8.61
CA GLU A 64 16.21 -1.36 9.40
C GLU A 64 16.71 -2.55 8.57
N GLY A 65 16.69 -2.45 7.23
CA GLY A 65 17.22 -3.47 6.33
C GLY A 65 16.17 -4.24 5.53
N ALA A 66 14.91 -3.83 5.53
CA ALA A 66 13.94 -4.37 4.59
C ALA A 66 14.32 -4.00 3.15
N GLU A 67 14.39 -5.00 2.26
CA GLU A 67 14.71 -4.81 0.85
C GLU A 67 13.54 -4.21 0.06
N SER A 68 12.31 -4.42 0.54
CA SER A 68 11.10 -3.88 -0.05
C SER A 68 10.03 -3.67 1.02
N ALA A 69 9.13 -2.72 0.78
CA ALA A 69 7.99 -2.43 1.64
C ALA A 69 6.70 -2.38 0.81
N LEU A 70 5.68 -3.11 1.24
CA LEU A 70 4.32 -2.96 0.76
C LEU A 70 3.61 -1.94 1.67
N LEU A 71 3.36 -0.77 1.12
CA LEU A 71 2.69 0.35 1.79
C LEU A 71 1.20 0.35 1.45
N LEU A 72 0.36 0.37 2.49
CA LEU A 72 -1.09 0.53 2.39
C LEU A 72 -1.51 1.80 3.15
N LEU A 73 -1.93 2.86 2.44
CA LEU A 73 -2.42 4.10 3.06
C LEU A 73 -3.92 4.24 2.85
N VAL A 74 -4.67 4.36 3.94
CA VAL A 74 -6.12 4.58 3.90
C VAL A 74 -6.43 6.05 4.10
N HIS A 75 -7.24 6.62 3.20
CA HIS A 75 -7.72 8.00 3.25
C HIS A 75 -9.24 8.02 3.25
N GLU A 76 -9.84 8.82 4.15
CA GLU A 76 -11.30 8.90 4.30
C GLU A 76 -11.96 9.89 3.33
N HIS A 77 -11.27 10.98 2.93
CA HIS A 77 -11.95 12.13 2.30
C HIS A 77 -11.22 12.83 1.15
N GLN A 78 -9.89 12.74 1.05
CA GLN A 78 -9.14 13.38 -0.04
C GLN A 78 -8.17 12.40 -0.68
N PHE A 79 -8.10 12.45 -2.01
CA PHE A 79 -7.03 11.83 -2.77
C PHE A 79 -5.72 12.50 -2.34
N SER A 80 -4.90 11.78 -1.58
CA SER A 80 -3.65 12.31 -1.06
C SER A 80 -2.57 12.29 -2.13
N SER A 81 -1.82 13.38 -2.26
CA SER A 81 -0.62 13.45 -3.09
C SER A 81 0.55 12.62 -2.53
N ALA A 82 0.35 11.92 -1.40
CA ALA A 82 1.37 11.10 -0.74
C ALA A 82 2.04 10.12 -1.72
N LEU A 83 1.26 9.42 -2.55
CA LEU A 83 1.82 8.51 -3.55
C LEU A 83 2.66 9.24 -4.60
N GLN A 84 2.19 10.39 -5.10
CA GLN A 84 2.94 11.21 -6.07
C GLN A 84 4.24 11.76 -5.49
N GLN A 85 4.25 12.14 -4.21
CA GLN A 85 5.46 12.57 -3.52
C GLN A 85 6.42 11.40 -3.29
N LEU A 86 5.89 10.23 -2.90
CA LEU A 86 6.69 9.02 -2.71
C LEU A 86 7.40 8.56 -3.99
N THR A 87 6.74 8.63 -5.15
CA THR A 87 7.38 8.32 -6.44
C THR A 87 8.56 9.23 -6.76
N ARG A 88 8.64 10.43 -6.18
CA ARG A 88 9.80 11.33 -6.36
C ARG A 88 10.93 11.05 -5.38
N GLU A 89 10.63 10.48 -4.21
CA GLU A 89 11.58 10.29 -3.11
C GLU A 89 12.13 8.85 -3.04
N GLN A 90 11.41 7.87 -3.57
CA GLN A 90 11.67 6.44 -3.39
C GLN A 90 11.57 5.68 -4.72
N ASP A 91 12.18 4.49 -4.77
CA ASP A 91 12.01 3.56 -5.89
C ASP A 91 10.66 2.84 -5.77
N VAL A 92 9.60 3.47 -6.26
CA VAL A 92 8.25 2.90 -6.31
C VAL A 92 8.14 1.98 -7.53
N VAL A 93 8.11 0.67 -7.28
CA VAL A 93 8.08 -0.37 -8.32
C VAL A 93 6.69 -0.48 -8.95
N LEU A 94 5.65 -0.51 -8.09
CA LEU A 94 4.25 -0.58 -8.49
C LEU A 94 3.41 0.27 -7.55
N SER A 95 2.40 0.94 -8.08
CA SER A 95 1.46 1.71 -7.27
C SER A 95 0.07 1.79 -7.89
N ALA A 96 -0.96 1.80 -7.05
CA ALA A 96 -2.34 2.05 -7.45
C ALA A 96 -3.10 2.76 -6.33
N THR A 97 -4.03 3.64 -6.71
CA THR A 97 -5.04 4.17 -5.77
C THR A 97 -6.36 3.47 -6.04
N LEU A 98 -6.87 2.77 -5.04
CA LEU A 98 -8.10 2.00 -5.10
C LEU A 98 -9.21 2.80 -4.42
N ARG A 99 -10.34 2.94 -5.11
CA ARG A 99 -11.51 3.64 -4.60
C ARG A 99 -12.66 2.66 -4.45
N THR A 100 -13.37 2.73 -3.32
CA THR A 100 -14.69 2.11 -3.21
C THR A 100 -15.76 3.17 -3.44
N ASP A 101 -16.31 3.22 -4.65
CA ASP A 101 -17.49 4.05 -4.93
C ASP A 101 -18.72 3.42 -4.29
N GLY A 102 -19.15 3.95 -3.14
CA GLY A 102 -20.47 3.68 -2.58
C GLY A 102 -21.52 4.52 -3.31
N ARG A 103 -22.54 3.89 -3.92
CA ARG A 103 -23.66 4.58 -4.60
C ARG A 103 -24.62 5.33 -3.65
N SER A 104 -24.24 5.60 -2.40
CA SER A 104 -25.12 6.20 -1.39
C SER A 104 -24.35 7.27 -0.63
N SER A 105 -25.00 8.43 -0.46
CA SER A 105 -24.51 9.63 0.22
C SER A 105 -24.13 9.43 1.68
N ASP A 106 -24.41 8.27 2.25
CA ASP A 106 -24.41 8.06 3.70
C ASP A 106 -23.22 7.19 4.17
N PHE A 107 -22.27 6.85 3.29
CA PHE A 107 -21.16 5.95 3.61
C PHE A 107 -19.79 6.55 3.27
N SER A 108 -18.81 6.24 4.11
CA SER A 108 -17.40 6.61 3.93
C SER A 108 -16.83 5.99 2.66
N ASN A 109 -16.48 6.83 1.67
CA ASN A 109 -15.74 6.38 0.50
C ASN A 109 -14.26 6.26 0.88
N TYR A 110 -13.75 5.03 1.01
CA TYR A 110 -12.32 4.82 1.25
C TYR A 110 -11.52 4.97 -0.04
N HIS A 111 -10.43 5.72 0.05
CA HIS A 111 -9.35 5.73 -0.92
C HIS A 111 -8.16 5.01 -0.30
N VAL A 112 -7.66 3.96 -0.95
CA VAL A 112 -6.50 3.22 -0.46
C VAL A 112 -5.38 3.27 -1.48
N ASP A 113 -4.26 3.89 -1.11
CA ASP A 113 -3.05 3.83 -1.89
C ASP A 113 -2.30 2.54 -1.55
N VAL A 114 -2.02 1.75 -2.57
CA VAL A 114 -1.20 0.55 -2.50
C VAL A 114 0.08 0.85 -3.26
N ALA A 115 1.24 0.68 -2.61
CA ALA A 115 2.52 0.89 -3.24
C ALA A 115 3.51 -0.19 -2.82
N LEU A 116 4.24 -0.75 -3.78
CA LEU A 116 5.41 -1.56 -3.51
C LEU A 116 6.65 -0.72 -3.74
N ILE A 117 7.38 -0.45 -2.66
CA ILE A 117 8.60 0.35 -2.67
C ILE A 117 9.80 -0.57 -2.48
N ARG A 118 10.84 -0.38 -3.27
CA ARG A 118 12.13 -1.03 -3.07
C ARG A 118 13.05 -0.09 -2.31
N LYS A 119 13.92 -0.66 -1.47
CA LYS A 119 15.01 0.10 -0.86
C LYS A 119 15.85 0.72 -1.98
N THR A 120 15.94 2.03 -2.00
CA THR A 120 16.85 2.73 -2.91
C THR A 120 18.26 2.37 -2.50
N SER A 121 18.95 1.56 -3.30
CA SER A 121 20.39 1.42 -3.17
C SER A 121 20.98 2.82 -3.34
N ALA A 122 21.62 3.36 -2.29
CA ALA A 122 22.51 4.50 -2.45
C ALA A 122 23.65 4.04 -3.38
N GLY A 123 23.42 4.15 -4.70
CA GLY A 123 24.18 3.43 -5.71
C GLY A 123 23.59 3.44 -7.12
N ALA A 124 22.48 4.15 -7.39
CA ALA A 124 22.17 4.59 -8.74
C ALA A 124 23.10 5.76 -9.10
N MET A 125 24.35 5.42 -9.44
CA MET A 125 25.29 6.30 -10.13
C MET A 125 24.62 6.92 -11.36
N GLY A 126 24.81 8.23 -11.49
CA GLY A 126 24.83 9.01 -12.73
C GLY A 126 24.04 8.48 -13.93
N ILE A 127 22.86 9.05 -14.15
CA ILE A 127 22.39 9.25 -15.52
C ILE A 127 23.27 10.38 -16.07
N ALA A 128 24.35 10.01 -16.78
CA ALA A 128 25.06 10.92 -17.65
C ALA A 128 24.13 11.29 -18.82
N HIS A 129 23.95 12.59 -19.05
CA HIS A 129 23.36 13.16 -20.26
C HIS A 129 24.45 13.47 -21.28
#